data_AF-A0AA51X8G8-F1
#
_entry.id   AF-A0AA51X8G8-F1
#
_cell.length_a   1.000
_cell.length_b   1.000
_cell.length_c   1.000
_cell.angle_alpha   90.00
_cell.angle_beta   90.00
_cell.angle_gamma   90.00
#
_symmetry.space_group_name_H-M   'P 1'
#
loop_
_entity.id
_entity.type
_entity.pdbx_description
1 polymer ?
#
loop_
_entity_poly.entity_id
_entity_poly.type
_entity_poly.pdbx_seq_one_letter_code
_entity_poly.pdbx_strand_id
1 'polypeptide(L)'
;MITTYSINDLDIPSSPEDWLQQLPGPVVIEIPGQDPSRWRVVSTLVHGNEPSGFLAAHRYLVEQRTPATNVAITIASVNAARFETMHRHRFMPGEFDLNRRFGYLKFNDPVTELAHQLTEYIREKCPTAVVDMHNTSGRSPAFAVSISEHPKVLKLASLFTSHMIITQLNVGALMEQNFNCPVVTIECGGSNEPASHLIAYDGLKTFLESEAISEIETHPVRLHRHPVRVTAQNETTLAYADSPLDNVDITLKNSIEDLNFNGIAKGDCIGWLKRPLHNCLEAIGDEGKDCLSLFFKEEDSKIIALDDLSCFMATQRIDIALSDCLFYLLREYR
;
A
#
# COMPACT_ATOMS: atom_id res chain seq x y z
N MET A 1 16.79 5.87 -13.94
CA MET A 1 16.55 7.31 -14.07
C MET A 1 15.09 7.51 -14.37
N ILE A 2 14.46 8.42 -13.62
CA ILE A 2 13.07 8.80 -13.83
C ILE A 2 12.99 9.81 -14.97
N THR A 3 12.07 9.61 -15.91
CA THR A 3 11.83 10.58 -17.00
C THR A 3 10.61 11.44 -16.68
N THR A 4 10.73 12.75 -16.80
CA THR A 4 9.62 13.68 -16.57
C THR A 4 9.04 14.15 -17.91
N TYR A 5 7.71 14.16 -18.01
CA TYR A 5 6.97 14.60 -19.19
C TYR A 5 5.94 15.65 -18.80
N SER A 6 5.75 16.66 -19.65
CA SER A 6 4.55 17.50 -19.62
C SER A 6 3.42 16.74 -20.29
N ILE A 7 2.20 16.82 -19.73
CA ILE A 7 1.01 16.20 -20.34
C ILE A 7 0.78 16.65 -21.78
N ASN A 8 1.17 17.88 -22.14
CA ASN A 8 0.99 18.43 -23.49
C ASN A 8 1.90 17.76 -24.54
N ASP A 9 2.95 17.04 -24.11
CA ASP A 9 3.91 16.37 -24.97
C ASP A 9 3.62 14.87 -25.11
N LEU A 10 2.52 14.39 -24.54
CA LEU A 10 2.14 12.98 -24.52
C LEU A 10 0.92 12.70 -25.39
N ASP A 11 1.01 11.63 -26.18
CA ASP A 11 -0.15 11.00 -26.81
C ASP A 11 -0.57 9.81 -25.95
N ILE A 12 -1.62 9.98 -25.15
CA ILE A 12 -2.09 8.94 -24.22
C ILE A 12 -3.14 8.09 -24.92
N PRO A 13 -2.89 6.79 -25.15
CA PRO A 13 -3.85 5.92 -25.81
C PRO A 13 -5.09 5.72 -24.93
N SER A 14 -6.22 5.35 -25.55
CA SER A 14 -7.47 5.13 -24.84
C SER A 14 -7.47 3.91 -23.93
N SER A 15 -6.57 2.95 -24.15
CA SER A 15 -6.36 1.79 -23.27
C SER A 15 -5.24 2.08 -22.25
N PRO A 16 -5.47 1.86 -20.96
CA PRO A 16 -4.41 1.96 -19.94
C PRO A 16 -3.31 0.93 -20.16
N GLU A 17 -3.65 -0.24 -20.70
CA GLU A 17 -2.68 -1.30 -21.02
C GLU A 17 -1.72 -0.87 -22.13
N ASP A 18 -2.26 -0.30 -23.22
CA ASP A 18 -1.45 0.24 -24.30
C ASP A 18 -0.57 1.39 -23.80
N TRP A 19 -1.10 2.22 -22.89
CA TRP A 19 -0.31 3.30 -22.31
C TRP A 19 0.86 2.77 -21.48
N LEU A 20 0.61 1.78 -20.62
CA LEU A 20 1.66 1.18 -19.79
C LEU A 20 2.78 0.56 -20.64
N GLN A 21 2.43 -0.05 -21.78
CA GLN A 21 3.43 -0.63 -22.69
C GLN A 21 4.33 0.42 -23.33
N GLN A 22 3.79 1.62 -23.61
CA GLN A 22 4.53 2.72 -24.21
C GLN A 22 5.49 3.43 -23.24
N LEU A 23 5.28 3.30 -21.92
CA LEU A 23 6.14 3.93 -20.93
C LEU A 23 7.57 3.34 -20.98
N PRO A 24 8.64 4.17 -20.99
CA PRO A 24 10.02 3.70 -21.10
C PRO A 24 10.55 3.04 -19.82
N GLY A 25 9.86 3.21 -18.70
CA GLY A 25 10.30 2.84 -17.35
C GLY A 25 9.62 3.75 -16.33
N PRO A 26 10.23 4.00 -15.16
CA PRO A 26 9.71 4.95 -14.19
C PRO A 26 9.58 6.36 -14.80
N VAL A 27 8.41 6.99 -14.64
CA VAL A 27 8.13 8.33 -15.19
C VAL A 27 7.42 9.23 -14.20
N VAL A 28 7.47 10.54 -14.45
CA VAL A 28 6.56 11.52 -13.85
C VAL A 28 5.82 12.29 -14.93
N ILE A 29 4.51 12.43 -14.77
CA ILE A 29 3.66 13.23 -15.65
C ILE A 29 3.28 14.52 -14.93
N GLU A 30 3.68 15.66 -15.48
CA GLU A 30 3.33 16.99 -14.98
C GLU A 30 2.12 17.55 -15.72
N ILE A 31 1.13 18.01 -14.94
CA ILE A 31 -0.14 18.52 -15.43
C ILE A 31 -0.28 19.96 -14.91
N PRO A 32 -0.28 20.98 -15.78
CA PRO A 32 -0.57 22.35 -15.39
C PRO A 32 -1.99 22.46 -14.82
N GLY A 33 -2.12 23.10 -13.67
CA GLY A 33 -3.41 23.40 -13.06
C GLY A 33 -3.83 24.86 -13.22
N GLN A 34 -4.99 25.19 -12.66
CA GLN A 34 -5.51 26.56 -12.62
C GLN A 34 -4.60 27.49 -11.81
N ASP A 35 -4.12 27.02 -10.66
CA ASP A 35 -3.13 27.72 -9.84
C ASP A 35 -1.73 27.10 -10.04
N PRO A 36 -0.85 27.76 -10.81
CA PRO A 36 0.48 27.24 -11.10
C PRO A 36 1.47 27.43 -9.94
N SER A 37 1.09 28.11 -8.86
CA SER A 37 1.98 28.37 -7.71
C SER A 37 2.05 27.22 -6.71
N ARG A 38 1.09 26.29 -6.78
CA ARG A 38 0.97 25.15 -5.87
C ARG A 38 1.09 23.84 -6.62
N TRP A 39 1.65 22.85 -5.93
CA TRP A 39 1.77 21.48 -6.45
C TRP A 39 1.03 20.49 -5.56
N ARG A 40 0.51 19.44 -6.18
CA ARG A 40 0.08 18.20 -5.55
C ARG A 40 0.80 17.04 -6.20
N VAL A 41 1.11 16.02 -5.43
CA VAL A 41 1.77 14.82 -5.94
C VAL A 41 0.88 13.61 -5.71
N VAL A 42 0.82 12.77 -6.73
CA VAL A 42 0.18 11.46 -6.69
C VAL A 42 1.21 10.42 -7.09
N SER A 43 1.44 9.43 -6.24
CA SER A 43 2.26 8.28 -6.54
C SER A 43 1.38 7.08 -6.83
N THR A 44 1.72 6.34 -7.87
CA THR A 44 1.06 5.09 -8.26
C THR A 44 2.07 4.11 -8.82
N LEU A 45 1.70 2.82 -8.80
CA LEU A 45 2.57 1.71 -9.18
C LEU A 45 3.90 1.76 -8.42
N VAL A 46 3.92 2.12 -7.14
CA VAL A 46 5.08 1.80 -6.30
C VAL A 46 5.28 0.28 -6.31
N HIS A 47 4.18 -0.48 -6.32
CA HIS A 47 4.16 -1.88 -6.71
C HIS A 47 3.51 -2.09 -8.07
N GLY A 48 4.10 -2.96 -8.90
CA GLY A 48 3.64 -3.18 -10.27
C GLY A 48 2.30 -3.91 -10.38
N ASN A 49 1.88 -4.63 -9.35
CA ASN A 49 0.65 -5.43 -9.32
C ASN A 49 -0.56 -4.72 -8.69
N GLU A 50 -0.48 -3.41 -8.51
CA GLU A 50 -1.48 -2.60 -7.80
C GLU A 50 -2.04 -1.51 -8.74
N PRO A 51 -2.92 -1.87 -9.68
CA PRO A 51 -3.23 -1.03 -10.84
C PRO A 51 -4.18 0.14 -10.55
N SER A 52 -4.89 0.16 -9.41
CA SER A 52 -6.02 1.09 -9.22
C SER A 52 -5.63 2.56 -9.37
N GLY A 53 -4.48 2.96 -8.79
CA GLY A 53 -3.99 4.32 -8.93
C GLY A 53 -3.58 4.68 -10.37
N PHE A 54 -3.06 3.71 -11.13
CA PHE A 54 -2.65 3.90 -12.51
C PHE A 54 -3.85 4.01 -13.44
N LEU A 55 -4.85 3.15 -13.25
CA LEU A 55 -6.12 3.22 -13.97
C LEU A 55 -6.84 4.55 -13.68
N ALA A 56 -6.84 5.00 -12.43
CA ALA A 56 -7.39 6.29 -12.03
C ALA A 56 -6.66 7.46 -12.71
N ALA A 57 -5.32 7.46 -12.69
CA ALA A 57 -4.51 8.47 -13.36
C ALA A 57 -4.73 8.48 -14.88
N HIS A 58 -4.68 7.31 -15.53
CA HIS A 58 -4.93 7.18 -16.96
C HIS A 58 -6.30 7.74 -17.34
N ARG A 59 -7.36 7.35 -16.63
CA ARG A 59 -8.72 7.86 -16.87
C ARG A 59 -8.79 9.37 -16.72
N TYR A 60 -8.21 9.94 -15.67
CA TYR A 60 -8.20 11.38 -15.44
C TYR A 60 -7.50 12.14 -16.59
N LEU A 61 -6.39 11.60 -17.09
CA LEU A 61 -5.62 12.18 -18.18
C LEU A 61 -6.35 12.08 -19.54
N VAL A 62 -6.96 10.94 -19.85
CA VAL A 62 -7.74 10.74 -21.09
C VAL A 62 -8.98 11.63 -21.11
N GLU A 63 -9.60 11.88 -19.95
CA GLU A 63 -10.72 12.83 -19.81
C GLU A 63 -10.29 14.30 -19.96
N GLN A 64 -8.98 14.58 -20.10
CA GLN A 64 -8.41 15.92 -20.29
C GLN A 64 -8.89 16.94 -19.24
N ARG A 65 -9.01 16.49 -17.99
CA ARG A 65 -9.45 17.32 -16.87
C ARG A 65 -8.37 18.31 -16.44
N THR A 66 -8.78 19.50 -16.02
CA THR A 66 -7.87 20.52 -15.50
C THR A 66 -7.86 20.50 -13.97
N PRO A 67 -6.73 20.18 -13.32
CA PRO A 67 -6.63 20.20 -11.86
C PRO A 67 -6.63 21.63 -11.32
N ALA A 68 -6.98 21.79 -10.03
CA ALA A 68 -7.00 23.10 -9.38
C ALA A 68 -5.60 23.68 -9.15
N THR A 69 -4.59 22.83 -9.01
CA THR A 69 -3.17 23.19 -8.84
C THR A 69 -2.33 22.39 -9.82
N ASN A 70 -1.05 22.72 -10.00
CA ASN A 70 -0.15 21.81 -10.72
C ASN A 70 -0.15 20.43 -10.05
N VAL A 71 -0.03 19.40 -10.86
CA VAL A 71 0.01 18.01 -10.41
C VAL A 71 1.23 17.32 -10.99
N ALA A 72 1.89 16.51 -10.17
CA ALA A 72 2.86 15.53 -10.64
C ALA A 72 2.36 14.12 -10.29
N ILE A 73 2.21 13.27 -11.31
CA ILE A 73 1.84 11.86 -11.14
C ILE A 73 3.07 11.00 -11.37
N THR A 74 3.59 10.36 -10.32
CA THR A 74 4.73 9.45 -10.43
C THR A 74 4.23 8.04 -10.70
N ILE A 75 4.78 7.40 -11.74
CA ILE A 75 4.49 6.01 -12.12
C ILE A 75 5.80 5.24 -12.02
N ALA A 76 5.99 4.51 -10.93
CA ALA A 76 7.32 4.03 -10.54
C ALA A 76 7.67 2.68 -11.18
N SER A 77 7.04 1.60 -10.75
CA SER A 77 7.37 0.21 -11.08
C SER A 77 6.77 -0.25 -12.41
N VAL A 78 6.91 0.59 -13.46
CA VAL A 78 6.43 0.31 -14.83
C VAL A 78 6.98 -1.02 -15.35
N ASN A 79 8.26 -1.29 -15.12
CA ASN A 79 8.89 -2.53 -15.58
C ASN A 79 8.23 -3.77 -14.95
N ALA A 80 7.99 -3.77 -13.64
CA ALA A 80 7.31 -4.86 -12.96
C ALA A 80 5.84 -4.99 -13.41
N ALA A 81 5.16 -3.86 -13.61
CA ALA A 81 3.76 -3.81 -14.02
C ALA A 81 3.51 -4.41 -15.41
N ARG A 82 4.50 -4.38 -16.31
CA ARG A 82 4.41 -4.98 -17.66
C ARG A 82 5.15 -6.31 -17.83
N PHE A 83 5.87 -6.78 -16.81
CA PHE A 83 6.72 -7.96 -16.94
C PHE A 83 5.85 -9.23 -17.08
N GLU A 84 6.06 -9.96 -18.18
CA GLU A 84 5.29 -11.15 -18.57
C GLU A 84 3.78 -10.90 -18.62
N THR A 85 3.07 -11.18 -17.53
CA THR A 85 1.64 -10.92 -17.37
C THR A 85 1.47 -9.59 -16.66
N MET A 86 0.73 -8.67 -17.29
CA MET A 86 0.49 -7.34 -16.72
C MET A 86 -0.06 -7.41 -15.29
N HIS A 87 0.44 -6.52 -14.44
CA HIS A 87 0.06 -6.39 -13.03
C HIS A 87 0.17 -7.69 -12.21
N ARG A 88 1.01 -8.64 -12.64
CA ARG A 88 1.28 -9.87 -11.86
C ARG A 88 2.33 -9.67 -10.79
N HIS A 89 3.38 -8.93 -11.13
CA HIS A 89 4.58 -8.78 -10.31
C HIS A 89 4.52 -7.53 -9.44
N ARG A 90 4.71 -7.70 -8.13
CA ARG A 90 4.81 -6.59 -7.16
C ARG A 90 6.04 -5.73 -7.42
N PHE A 91 7.15 -6.38 -7.65
CA PHE A 91 8.43 -5.82 -8.07
C PHE A 91 9.08 -6.81 -9.04
N MET A 92 10.10 -6.38 -9.76
CA MET A 92 10.79 -7.25 -10.72
C MET A 92 11.42 -8.46 -10.01
N PRO A 93 11.32 -9.68 -10.57
CA PRO A 93 12.01 -10.83 -10.02
C PRO A 93 13.52 -10.58 -9.84
N GLY A 94 14.03 -10.81 -8.63
CA GLY A 94 15.44 -10.58 -8.29
C GLY A 94 15.77 -9.15 -7.83
N GLU A 95 14.80 -8.23 -7.87
CA GLU A 95 14.94 -6.88 -7.30
C GLU A 95 14.31 -6.79 -5.90
N PHE A 96 14.52 -5.65 -5.25
CA PHE A 96 13.92 -5.35 -3.95
C PHE A 96 12.54 -4.70 -4.09
N ASP A 97 11.75 -4.80 -3.03
CA ASP A 97 10.51 -4.03 -2.91
C ASP A 97 10.83 -2.53 -2.78
N LEU A 98 10.37 -1.72 -3.74
CA LEU A 98 10.57 -0.27 -3.77
C LEU A 98 10.02 0.41 -2.51
N ASN A 99 8.88 -0.06 -1.99
CA ASN A 99 8.25 0.48 -0.78
C ASN A 99 8.95 0.00 0.51
N ARG A 100 10.14 -0.60 0.39
CA ARG A 100 11.07 -0.91 1.50
C ARG A 100 12.40 -0.18 1.35
N ARG A 101 12.52 0.75 0.39
CA ARG A 101 13.78 1.45 0.05
C ARG A 101 13.75 2.96 0.27
N PHE A 102 12.60 3.57 0.52
CA PHE A 102 12.54 5.01 0.81
C PHE A 102 13.26 5.34 2.14
N GLY A 103 14.04 6.41 2.16
CA GLY A 103 14.84 6.83 3.31
C GLY A 103 16.16 6.05 3.52
N TYR A 104 16.43 5.04 2.70
CA TYR A 104 17.70 4.32 2.72
C TYR A 104 18.67 4.88 1.67
N LEU A 105 19.87 5.27 2.09
CA LEU A 105 20.91 5.82 1.18
C LEU A 105 22.15 4.92 1.08
N LYS A 106 22.20 3.83 1.86
CA LYS A 106 23.41 3.01 2.03
C LYS A 106 23.51 1.82 1.07
N PHE A 107 22.46 1.55 0.30
CA PHE A 107 22.43 0.43 -0.63
C PHE A 107 22.69 0.94 -2.04
N ASN A 108 23.71 0.39 -2.69
CA ASN A 108 24.03 0.71 -4.08
C ASN A 108 23.29 -0.26 -5.01
N ASP A 109 21.98 -0.09 -5.12
CA ASP A 109 21.14 -0.86 -6.01
C ASP A 109 20.14 0.05 -6.78
N PRO A 110 19.69 -0.36 -7.98
CA PRO A 110 18.81 0.47 -8.81
C PRO A 110 17.48 0.86 -8.16
N VAL A 111 16.95 0.04 -7.26
CA VAL A 111 15.65 0.30 -6.58
C VAL A 111 15.83 1.38 -5.52
N THR A 112 16.90 1.31 -4.74
CA THR A 112 17.26 2.36 -3.77
C THR A 112 17.53 3.70 -4.47
N GLU A 113 18.23 3.68 -5.60
CA GLU A 113 18.44 4.88 -6.42
C GLU A 113 17.11 5.46 -6.96
N LEU A 114 16.18 4.60 -7.40
CA LEU A 114 14.85 5.01 -7.82
C LEU A 114 14.05 5.65 -6.66
N ALA A 115 14.07 5.05 -5.47
CA ALA A 115 13.41 5.60 -4.28
C ALA A 115 13.97 6.99 -3.93
N HIS A 116 15.28 7.16 -4.00
CA HIS A 116 15.94 8.44 -3.79
C HIS A 116 15.53 9.47 -4.85
N GLN A 117 15.57 9.12 -6.14
CA GLN A 117 15.17 10.02 -7.23
C GLN A 117 13.70 10.47 -7.10
N LEU A 118 12.78 9.57 -6.73
CA LEU A 118 11.38 9.91 -6.47
C LEU A 118 11.26 10.87 -5.29
N THR A 119 11.99 10.59 -4.20
CA THR A 119 11.96 11.42 -2.99
C THR A 119 12.47 12.84 -3.27
N GLU A 120 13.59 12.98 -3.97
CA GLU A 120 14.13 14.30 -4.33
C GLU A 120 13.19 15.05 -5.26
N TYR A 121 12.68 14.39 -6.30
CA TYR A 121 11.71 15.02 -7.21
C TYR A 121 10.48 15.56 -6.48
N ILE A 122 9.89 14.75 -5.58
CA ILE A 122 8.72 15.17 -4.80
C ILE A 122 9.08 16.37 -3.91
N ARG A 123 10.25 16.35 -3.27
CA ARG A 123 10.70 17.45 -2.41
C ARG A 123 10.91 18.74 -3.20
N GLU A 124 11.49 18.66 -4.40
CA GLU A 124 11.73 19.81 -5.28
C GLU A 124 10.43 20.53 -5.69
N LYS A 125 9.31 19.79 -5.79
CA LYS A 125 8.00 20.40 -6.09
C LYS A 125 7.37 21.15 -4.92
N CYS A 126 7.90 21.02 -3.70
CA CYS A 126 7.34 21.62 -2.49
C CYS A 126 5.80 21.43 -2.40
N PRO A 127 5.29 20.18 -2.49
CA PRO A 127 3.87 19.94 -2.67
C PRO A 127 3.06 20.35 -1.43
N THR A 128 1.80 20.66 -1.67
CA THR A 128 0.82 20.94 -0.63
C THR A 128 0.23 19.68 0.00
N ALA A 129 0.33 18.54 -0.69
CA ALA A 129 -0.05 17.21 -0.23
C ALA A 129 0.52 16.13 -1.18
N VAL A 130 0.75 14.93 -0.63
CA VAL A 130 1.16 13.74 -1.37
C VAL A 130 0.18 12.60 -1.09
N VAL A 131 -0.33 11.97 -2.14
CA VAL A 131 -1.13 10.75 -2.06
C VAL A 131 -0.37 9.61 -2.73
N ASP A 132 -0.20 8.50 -2.04
CA ASP A 132 0.44 7.29 -2.57
C ASP A 132 -0.60 6.18 -2.67
N MET A 133 -0.96 5.77 -3.89
CA MET A 133 -2.05 4.83 -4.13
C MET A 133 -1.54 3.41 -4.34
N HIS A 134 -2.11 2.49 -3.58
CA HIS A 134 -1.80 1.06 -3.54
C HIS A 134 -3.09 0.23 -3.64
N ASN A 135 -2.92 -1.07 -3.76
CA ASN A 135 -3.97 -2.06 -3.61
C ASN A 135 -3.52 -3.12 -2.59
N THR A 136 -4.49 -3.69 -1.89
CA THR A 136 -4.22 -4.86 -1.07
C THR A 136 -4.03 -6.09 -1.96
N SER A 137 -3.09 -6.96 -1.58
CA SER A 137 -2.79 -8.22 -2.29
C SER A 137 -3.88 -9.28 -2.13
N GLY A 138 -4.72 -9.18 -1.10
CA GLY A 138 -5.93 -9.98 -0.90
C GLY A 138 -7.19 -9.11 -0.86
N ARG A 139 -8.36 -9.74 -0.74
CA ARG A 139 -9.64 -9.04 -0.58
C ARG A 139 -9.65 -8.20 0.70
N SER A 140 -9.93 -6.91 0.59
CA SER A 140 -9.99 -5.98 1.73
C SER A 140 -10.84 -4.77 1.37
N PRO A 141 -11.57 -4.16 2.33
CA PRO A 141 -12.06 -2.80 2.13
C PRO A 141 -10.88 -1.82 1.97
N ALA A 142 -11.16 -0.64 1.41
CA ALA A 142 -10.17 0.43 1.30
C ALA A 142 -9.85 1.05 2.66
N PHE A 143 -8.59 1.43 2.87
CA PHE A 143 -8.15 2.15 4.07
C PHE A 143 -6.93 3.02 3.78
N ALA A 144 -6.74 4.04 4.59
CA ALA A 144 -5.60 4.92 4.54
C ALA A 144 -4.53 4.49 5.55
N VAL A 145 -3.27 4.77 5.27
CA VAL A 145 -2.15 4.58 6.19
C VAL A 145 -1.33 5.86 6.25
N SER A 146 -0.94 6.29 7.44
CA SER A 146 -0.01 7.41 7.63
C SER A 146 0.73 7.29 8.97
N ILE A 147 1.83 8.03 9.10
CA ILE A 147 2.58 8.19 10.35
C ILE A 147 2.04 9.35 11.21
N SER A 148 1.04 10.10 10.72
CA SER A 148 0.55 11.32 11.35
C SER A 148 -0.98 11.35 11.46
N GLU A 149 -1.47 11.78 12.63
CA GLU A 149 -2.88 12.05 12.91
C GLU A 149 -3.28 13.51 12.69
N HIS A 150 -2.41 14.30 12.05
CA HIS A 150 -2.69 15.72 11.84
C HIS A 150 -4.01 15.93 11.07
N PRO A 151 -4.87 16.91 11.44
CA PRO A 151 -6.19 17.08 10.82
C PRO A 151 -6.18 17.15 9.28
N LYS A 152 -5.14 17.76 8.70
CA LYS A 152 -4.95 17.80 7.24
C LYS A 152 -4.74 16.41 6.61
N VAL A 153 -4.10 15.48 7.31
CA VAL A 153 -3.91 14.09 6.86
C VAL A 153 -5.23 13.33 6.94
N LEU A 154 -5.96 13.46 8.07
CA LEU A 154 -7.29 12.86 8.24
C LEU A 154 -8.26 13.33 7.15
N LYS A 155 -8.22 14.63 6.85
CA LYS A 155 -8.99 15.26 5.77
C LYS A 155 -8.69 14.62 4.42
N LEU A 156 -7.40 14.48 4.10
CA LEU A 156 -6.95 13.88 2.85
C LEU A 156 -7.37 12.41 2.73
N ALA A 157 -7.22 11.63 3.81
CA ALA A 157 -7.66 10.23 3.86
C ALA A 157 -9.16 10.08 3.60
N SER A 158 -9.97 10.98 4.17
CA SER A 158 -11.44 10.94 4.05
C SER A 158 -11.98 11.16 2.64
N LEU A 159 -11.13 11.59 1.69
CA LEU A 159 -11.50 11.68 0.27
C LEU A 159 -11.62 10.30 -0.39
N PHE A 160 -10.99 9.28 0.20
CA PHE A 160 -10.91 7.94 -0.38
C PHE A 160 -11.62 6.89 0.49
N THR A 161 -11.55 7.02 1.81
CA THR A 161 -12.00 5.96 2.73
C THR A 161 -12.34 6.48 4.12
N SER A 162 -13.16 5.73 4.84
CA SER A 162 -13.52 5.96 6.24
C SER A 162 -12.62 5.22 7.24
N HIS A 163 -11.65 4.43 6.79
CA HIS A 163 -10.72 3.69 7.66
C HIS A 163 -9.31 4.25 7.56
N MET A 164 -8.63 4.47 8.69
CA MET A 164 -7.25 4.92 8.68
C MET A 164 -6.42 4.23 9.76
N ILE A 165 -5.28 3.69 9.34
CA ILE A 165 -4.25 3.10 10.18
C ILE A 165 -3.18 4.16 10.46
N ILE A 166 -2.87 4.36 11.73
CA ILE A 166 -1.75 5.16 12.20
C ILE A 166 -0.66 4.23 12.69
N THR A 167 0.52 4.32 12.09
CA THR A 167 1.64 3.42 12.36
C THR A 167 2.91 4.19 12.67
N GLN A 168 3.75 3.65 13.54
CA GLN A 168 5.13 4.13 13.74
C GLN A 168 6.16 3.08 13.29
N LEU A 169 5.71 2.00 12.65
CA LEU A 169 6.59 1.01 12.04
C LEU A 169 7.41 1.66 10.93
N ASN A 170 8.73 1.55 11.01
CA ASN A 170 9.64 1.96 9.96
C ASN A 170 9.89 0.77 9.02
N VAL A 171 9.28 0.80 7.85
CA VAL A 171 9.43 -0.25 6.83
C VAL A 171 10.12 0.25 5.57
N GLY A 172 10.44 1.55 5.47
CA GLY A 172 11.04 2.14 4.28
C GLY A 172 10.04 2.53 3.21
N ALA A 173 8.82 2.89 3.61
CA ALA A 173 7.75 3.30 2.72
C ALA A 173 7.82 4.79 2.31
N LEU A 174 7.18 5.15 1.19
CA LEU A 174 7.10 6.54 0.73
C LEU A 174 6.43 7.45 1.78
N MET A 175 5.39 6.96 2.46
CA MET A 175 4.66 7.72 3.49
C MET A 175 5.50 8.13 4.70
N GLU A 176 6.66 7.49 4.90
CA GLU A 176 7.58 7.81 5.99
C GLU A 176 8.46 9.03 5.68
N GLN A 177 8.50 9.47 4.42
CA GLN A 177 9.34 10.59 3.99
C GLN A 177 8.74 11.94 4.40
N ASN A 178 9.59 12.84 4.88
CA ASN A 178 9.16 14.19 5.24
C ASN A 178 9.24 15.14 4.03
N PHE A 179 8.07 15.48 3.50
CA PHE A 179 7.90 16.49 2.44
C PHE A 179 7.35 17.84 2.95
N ASN A 180 7.31 18.06 4.27
CA ASN A 180 6.70 19.24 4.92
C ASN A 180 5.24 19.50 4.52
N CYS A 181 4.50 18.44 4.19
CA CYS A 181 3.07 18.48 3.84
C CYS A 181 2.37 17.17 4.30
N PRO A 182 1.03 17.11 4.25
CA PRO A 182 0.29 15.87 4.51
C PRO A 182 0.65 14.78 3.48
N VAL A 183 1.00 13.60 3.97
CA VAL A 183 1.27 12.40 3.17
C VAL A 183 0.34 11.29 3.63
N VAL A 184 -0.35 10.65 2.69
CA VAL A 184 -1.20 9.50 2.97
C VAL A 184 -0.97 8.41 1.94
N THR A 185 -0.85 7.17 2.39
CA THR A 185 -0.97 6.00 1.53
C THR A 185 -2.43 5.56 1.53
N ILE A 186 -3.00 5.31 0.35
CA ILE A 186 -4.36 4.81 0.18
C ILE A 186 -4.27 3.39 -0.36
N GLU A 187 -4.66 2.42 0.46
CA GLU A 187 -4.92 1.05 0.03
C GLU A 187 -6.34 1.00 -0.51
N CYS A 188 -6.50 0.96 -1.83
CA CYS A 188 -7.80 1.11 -2.48
C CYS A 188 -8.72 -0.12 -2.33
N GLY A 189 -8.24 -1.20 -1.72
CA GLY A 189 -8.87 -2.53 -1.69
C GLY A 189 -8.20 -3.52 -2.64
N GLY A 190 -8.84 -4.66 -2.92
CA GLY A 190 -8.27 -5.72 -3.75
C GLY A 190 -7.95 -5.27 -5.18
N SER A 191 -6.79 -5.70 -5.71
CA SER A 191 -6.26 -5.21 -7.01
C SER A 191 -7.09 -5.56 -8.25
N ASN A 192 -7.97 -6.55 -8.16
CA ASN A 192 -8.85 -6.99 -9.26
C ASN A 192 -10.30 -6.53 -9.08
N GLU A 193 -10.59 -5.70 -8.08
CA GLU A 193 -11.95 -5.32 -7.73
C GLU A 193 -12.34 -4.00 -8.40
N PRO A 194 -13.45 -3.96 -9.18
CA PRO A 194 -13.93 -2.71 -9.77
C PRO A 194 -14.21 -1.61 -8.74
N ALA A 195 -14.64 -1.98 -7.53
CA ALA A 195 -14.86 -1.05 -6.43
C ALA A 195 -13.57 -0.32 -6.03
N SER A 196 -12.42 -1.02 -6.01
CA SER A 196 -11.12 -0.43 -5.70
C SER A 196 -10.71 0.62 -6.74
N HIS A 197 -10.95 0.34 -8.02
CA HIS A 197 -10.66 1.28 -9.11
C HIS A 197 -11.55 2.52 -9.04
N LEU A 198 -12.82 2.36 -8.65
CA LEU A 198 -13.73 3.49 -8.44
C LEU A 198 -13.29 4.36 -7.27
N ILE A 199 -12.93 3.76 -6.12
CA ILE A 199 -12.41 4.49 -4.95
C ILE A 199 -11.17 5.30 -5.32
N ALA A 200 -10.22 4.68 -6.04
CA ALA A 200 -9.02 5.36 -6.50
C ALA A 200 -9.36 6.57 -7.39
N TYR A 201 -10.24 6.40 -8.37
CA TYR A 201 -10.59 7.48 -9.30
C TYR A 201 -11.41 8.60 -8.66
N ASP A 202 -12.45 8.29 -7.88
CA ASP A 202 -13.31 9.29 -7.25
C ASP A 202 -12.53 10.13 -6.23
N GLY A 203 -11.68 9.48 -5.42
CA GLY A 203 -10.80 10.16 -4.48
C GLY A 203 -9.72 10.98 -5.19
N LEU A 204 -9.07 10.43 -6.23
CA LEU A 204 -8.09 11.15 -7.04
C LEU A 204 -8.70 12.41 -7.66
N LYS A 205 -9.84 12.26 -8.33
CA LYS A 205 -10.54 13.36 -8.98
C LYS A 205 -10.87 14.47 -7.98
N THR A 206 -11.48 14.11 -6.85
CA THR A 206 -11.81 15.07 -5.78
C THR A 206 -10.54 15.75 -5.26
N PHE A 207 -9.47 14.97 -5.03
CA PHE A 207 -8.19 15.49 -4.59
C PHE A 207 -7.55 16.45 -5.60
N LEU A 208 -7.63 16.19 -6.91
CA LEU A 208 -6.99 17.03 -7.92
C LEU A 208 -7.81 18.30 -8.25
N GLU A 209 -9.14 18.22 -8.18
CA GLU A 209 -10.04 19.31 -8.59
C GLU A 209 -10.39 20.29 -7.46
N SER A 210 -10.07 19.97 -6.21
CA SER A 210 -10.38 20.84 -5.08
C SER A 210 -9.42 22.04 -4.99
N GLU A 211 -9.92 23.27 -4.89
CA GLU A 211 -9.05 24.45 -4.70
C GLU A 211 -8.29 24.41 -3.37
N ALA A 212 -8.97 24.02 -2.29
CA ALA A 212 -8.42 23.88 -0.96
C ALA A 212 -8.93 22.60 -0.28
N ILE A 213 -8.02 21.66 0.01
CA ILE A 213 -8.37 20.38 0.66
C ILE A 213 -9.02 20.61 2.04
N SER A 214 -8.68 21.70 2.72
CA SER A 214 -9.26 22.09 4.01
C SER A 214 -10.77 22.38 3.94
N GLU A 215 -11.29 22.75 2.77
CA GLU A 215 -12.68 23.20 2.59
C GLU A 215 -13.63 22.08 2.14
N ILE A 216 -13.09 20.93 1.72
CA ILE A 216 -13.89 19.78 1.28
C ILE A 216 -14.74 19.30 2.46
N GLU A 217 -16.02 18.99 2.29
CA GLU A 217 -16.81 18.36 3.35
C GLU A 217 -16.29 16.94 3.61
N THR A 218 -16.09 16.57 4.88
CA THR A 218 -15.43 15.30 5.22
C THR A 218 -16.25 14.44 6.14
N HIS A 219 -16.14 13.15 5.91
CA HIS A 219 -16.76 12.12 6.74
C HIS A 219 -15.80 11.73 7.87
N PRO A 220 -16.34 11.32 9.04
CA PRO A 220 -15.51 10.81 10.13
C PRO A 220 -14.68 9.61 9.67
N VAL A 221 -13.37 9.66 9.93
CA VAL A 221 -12.46 8.55 9.67
C VAL A 221 -12.28 7.76 10.98
N ARG A 222 -12.53 6.46 10.94
CA ARG A 222 -12.26 5.54 12.04
C ARG A 222 -10.75 5.28 12.11
N LEU A 223 -10.15 5.74 13.19
CA LEU A 223 -8.72 5.59 13.44
C LEU A 223 -8.41 4.28 14.14
N HIS A 224 -7.43 3.57 13.60
CA HIS A 224 -6.81 2.37 14.16
C HIS A 224 -5.34 2.67 14.44
N ARG A 225 -4.83 2.25 15.59
CA ARG A 225 -3.49 2.62 16.06
C ARG A 225 -2.71 1.38 16.47
N HIS A 226 -1.40 1.54 16.52
CA HIS A 226 -0.46 0.51 17.00
C HIS A 226 -0.61 -0.82 16.26
N PRO A 227 -0.56 -0.83 14.92
CA PRO A 227 -0.59 -2.08 14.19
C PRO A 227 0.63 -2.92 14.52
N VAL A 228 0.43 -4.22 14.65
CA VAL A 228 1.49 -5.21 14.86
C VAL A 228 1.68 -5.99 13.57
N ARG A 229 2.87 -5.91 12.99
CA ARG A 229 3.24 -6.60 11.75
C ARG A 229 3.62 -8.03 12.07
N VAL A 230 2.92 -9.00 11.47
CA VAL A 230 3.21 -10.43 11.63
C VAL A 230 3.92 -10.96 10.39
N THR A 231 5.12 -11.48 10.57
CA THR A 231 5.97 -12.03 9.50
C THR A 231 6.24 -13.51 9.73
N ALA A 232 6.51 -14.22 8.64
CA ALA A 232 7.10 -15.54 8.73
C ALA A 232 8.60 -15.41 9.04
N GLN A 233 9.12 -16.29 9.90
CA GLN A 233 10.55 -16.41 10.14
C GLN A 233 11.27 -16.93 8.89
N ASN A 234 12.57 -16.65 8.77
CA ASN A 234 13.37 -17.08 7.62
C ASN A 234 13.23 -18.59 7.34
N GLU A 235 13.22 -18.95 6.05
CA GLU A 235 13.10 -20.33 5.54
C GLU A 235 11.77 -21.04 5.87
N THR A 236 10.81 -20.33 6.47
CA THR A 236 9.48 -20.88 6.75
C THR A 236 8.68 -21.06 5.48
N THR A 237 8.15 -22.26 5.29
CA THR A 237 7.24 -22.61 4.19
C THR A 237 5.78 -22.40 4.60
N LEU A 238 4.96 -21.92 3.66
CA LEU A 238 3.57 -21.55 3.90
C LEU A 238 2.66 -22.17 2.84
N ALA A 239 1.50 -22.65 3.28
CA ALA A 239 0.36 -22.94 2.41
C ALA A 239 -0.96 -22.47 3.02
N TYR A 240 -1.99 -22.40 2.18
CA TYR A 240 -3.36 -22.11 2.59
C TYR A 240 -4.23 -23.34 2.37
N ALA A 241 -4.92 -23.79 3.42
CA ALA A 241 -5.84 -24.92 3.38
C ALA A 241 -6.80 -24.90 4.58
N ASP A 242 -7.84 -25.73 4.55
CA ASP A 242 -8.82 -25.86 5.65
C ASP A 242 -8.45 -26.97 6.66
N SER A 243 -7.28 -27.57 6.48
CA SER A 243 -6.70 -28.61 7.34
C SER A 243 -5.17 -28.56 7.29
N PRO A 244 -4.44 -29.00 8.33
CA PRO A 244 -2.98 -28.96 8.35
C PRO A 244 -2.38 -29.78 7.20
N LEU A 245 -1.34 -29.22 6.55
CA LEU A 245 -0.57 -29.92 5.52
C LEU A 245 0.79 -30.38 6.05
N ASP A 246 1.19 -31.58 5.67
CA ASP A 246 2.38 -32.22 6.24
C ASP A 246 3.72 -31.71 5.68
N ASN A 247 3.67 -31.02 4.54
CA ASN A 247 4.82 -30.63 3.72
C ASN A 247 5.21 -29.15 3.86
N VAL A 248 4.57 -28.40 4.78
CA VAL A 248 4.87 -26.99 5.03
C VAL A 248 4.95 -26.70 6.52
N ASP A 249 5.66 -25.64 6.90
CA ASP A 249 5.84 -25.23 8.29
C ASP A 249 4.59 -24.58 8.88
N ILE A 250 3.89 -23.79 8.07
CA ILE A 250 2.66 -23.10 8.41
C ILE A 250 1.58 -23.47 7.40
N THR A 251 0.41 -23.86 7.90
CA THR A 251 -0.83 -23.88 7.10
C THR A 251 -1.79 -22.84 7.66
N LEU A 252 -2.01 -21.72 6.97
CA LEU A 252 -3.05 -20.77 7.34
C LEU A 252 -4.40 -21.19 6.72
N LYS A 253 -5.51 -20.79 7.34
CA LYS A 253 -6.84 -21.04 6.80
C LYS A 253 -6.97 -20.49 5.37
N ASN A 254 -7.65 -21.23 4.49
CA ASN A 254 -7.87 -20.74 3.12
C ASN A 254 -8.67 -19.43 3.14
N SER A 255 -9.61 -19.27 4.07
CA SER A 255 -10.38 -18.03 4.27
C SER A 255 -9.61 -16.89 4.96
N ILE A 256 -8.27 -16.84 4.91
CA ILE A 256 -7.50 -15.83 5.67
C ILE A 256 -7.85 -14.39 5.28
N GLU A 257 -8.14 -14.13 3.99
CA GLU A 257 -8.49 -12.80 3.49
C GLU A 257 -9.86 -12.34 4.01
N ASP A 258 -10.72 -13.29 4.41
CA ASP A 258 -12.00 -12.99 5.05
C ASP A 258 -11.79 -12.35 6.42
N LEU A 259 -10.58 -12.39 6.99
CA LEU A 259 -10.25 -11.72 8.26
C LEU A 259 -9.90 -10.23 8.05
N ASN A 260 -9.68 -9.76 6.82
CA ASN A 260 -9.35 -8.35 6.58
C ASN A 260 -10.52 -7.45 7.01
N PHE A 261 -10.29 -6.65 8.05
CA PHE A 261 -11.27 -5.81 8.76
C PHE A 261 -12.47 -6.57 9.34
N ASN A 262 -12.36 -7.90 9.42
CA ASN A 262 -13.27 -8.75 10.17
C ASN A 262 -12.54 -9.26 11.42
N GLY A 263 -13.21 -9.28 12.56
CA GLY A 263 -12.59 -9.69 13.81
C GLY A 263 -12.16 -11.15 13.81
N ILE A 264 -11.05 -11.45 14.49
CA ILE A 264 -10.65 -12.77 14.95
C ILE A 264 -11.08 -12.85 16.42
N ALA A 265 -11.98 -13.76 16.76
CA ALA A 265 -12.44 -13.88 18.13
C ALA A 265 -11.40 -14.59 18.98
N LYS A 266 -11.35 -14.24 20.27
CA LYS A 266 -10.53 -14.97 21.24
C LYS A 266 -10.86 -16.47 21.21
N GLY A 267 -9.82 -17.29 21.07
CA GLY A 267 -9.94 -18.75 20.97
C GLY A 267 -10.08 -19.27 19.54
N ASP A 268 -10.24 -18.39 18.55
CA ASP A 268 -10.26 -18.82 17.16
C ASP A 268 -8.89 -19.37 16.72
N CYS A 269 -8.95 -20.47 15.98
CA CYS A 269 -7.81 -21.00 15.25
C CYS A 269 -7.67 -20.27 13.92
N ILE A 270 -6.48 -19.75 13.60
CA ILE A 270 -6.21 -19.12 12.29
C ILE A 270 -5.35 -20.00 11.37
N GLY A 271 -4.80 -21.09 11.89
CA GLY A 271 -3.95 -22.00 11.15
C GLY A 271 -3.28 -23.05 12.03
N TRP A 272 -2.35 -23.77 11.42
CA TRP A 272 -1.63 -24.88 12.02
C TRP A 272 -0.13 -24.75 11.77
N LEU A 273 0.65 -25.37 12.65
CA LEU A 273 2.10 -25.32 12.68
C LEU A 273 2.70 -26.73 12.68
N LYS A 274 3.84 -26.90 12.00
CA LYS A 274 4.70 -28.09 12.09
C LYS A 274 5.89 -27.93 13.02
N ARG A 275 6.27 -26.69 13.31
CA ARG A 275 7.35 -26.30 14.23
C ARG A 275 6.78 -25.35 15.28
N PRO A 276 7.44 -25.18 16.44
CA PRO A 276 6.98 -24.28 17.48
C PRO A 276 6.67 -22.86 16.95
N LEU A 277 5.62 -22.22 17.46
CA LEU A 277 5.11 -20.91 17.02
C LEU A 277 6.22 -19.86 16.77
N HIS A 278 7.12 -19.67 17.73
CA HIS A 278 8.21 -18.67 17.65
C HIS A 278 9.33 -19.04 16.65
N ASN A 279 9.36 -20.27 16.15
CA ASN A 279 10.27 -20.67 15.07
C ASN A 279 9.67 -20.42 13.69
N CYS A 280 8.37 -20.14 13.61
CA CYS A 280 7.63 -19.93 12.37
C CYS A 280 7.22 -18.47 12.17
N LEU A 281 6.88 -17.76 13.25
CA LEU A 281 6.30 -16.42 13.20
C LEU A 281 7.06 -15.44 14.09
N GLU A 282 6.95 -14.16 13.73
CA GLU A 282 7.35 -13.01 14.53
C GLU A 282 6.22 -11.97 14.49
N ALA A 283 6.01 -11.23 15.58
CA ALA A 283 5.07 -10.11 15.58
C ALA A 283 5.73 -8.85 16.16
N ILE A 284 5.98 -7.86 15.30
CA ILE A 284 6.65 -6.60 15.68
C ILE A 284 5.65 -5.45 15.68
N GLY A 285 5.49 -4.83 16.85
CA GLY A 285 4.74 -3.57 17.00
C GLY A 285 5.66 -2.34 17.01
N ASP A 286 5.10 -1.19 17.38
CA ASP A 286 5.81 0.10 17.39
C ASP A 286 7.08 0.12 18.27
N GLU A 287 7.16 -0.73 19.31
CA GLU A 287 8.35 -0.83 20.19
C GLU A 287 9.52 -1.59 19.55
N GLY A 288 9.34 -2.21 18.38
CA GLY A 288 10.38 -2.95 17.68
C GLY A 288 10.78 -4.28 18.34
N LYS A 289 10.00 -4.75 19.33
CA LYS A 289 10.22 -6.03 20.02
C LYS A 289 9.17 -7.04 19.62
N ASP A 290 9.57 -8.31 19.57
CA ASP A 290 8.62 -9.42 19.35
C ASP A 290 7.60 -9.46 20.49
N CYS A 291 6.34 -9.40 20.10
CA CYS A 291 5.17 -9.42 20.96
C CYS A 291 4.19 -10.53 20.57
N LEU A 292 4.61 -11.51 19.78
CA LEU A 292 3.75 -12.59 19.25
C LEU A 292 2.94 -13.31 20.34
N SER A 293 3.55 -13.58 21.49
CA SER A 293 2.90 -14.26 22.62
C SER A 293 1.78 -13.45 23.27
N LEU A 294 1.62 -12.16 22.93
CA LEU A 294 0.50 -11.33 23.37
C LEU A 294 -0.75 -11.50 22.50
N PHE A 295 -0.61 -12.12 21.33
CA PHE A 295 -1.66 -12.24 20.31
C PHE A 295 -2.03 -13.69 20.02
N PHE A 296 -1.03 -14.57 19.96
CA PHE A 296 -1.25 -15.98 19.66
C PHE A 296 -0.55 -16.90 20.65
N LYS A 297 -1.14 -18.07 20.84
CA LYS A 297 -0.50 -19.23 21.46
C LYS A 297 -0.59 -20.43 20.54
N GLU A 298 0.30 -21.38 20.77
CA GLU A 298 0.21 -22.72 20.18
C GLU A 298 -0.60 -23.63 21.11
N GLU A 299 -1.58 -24.34 20.55
CA GLU A 299 -2.36 -25.38 21.26
C GLU A 299 -2.68 -26.51 20.28
N ASP A 300 -2.22 -27.73 20.56
CA ASP A 300 -2.35 -28.89 19.67
C ASP A 300 -1.92 -28.59 18.22
N SER A 301 -0.76 -27.94 18.06
CA SER A 301 -0.21 -27.48 16.78
C SER A 301 -1.10 -26.47 16.03
N LYS A 302 -2.08 -25.85 16.69
CA LYS A 302 -2.91 -24.77 16.14
C LYS A 302 -2.42 -23.40 16.61
N ILE A 303 -2.58 -22.39 15.76
CA ILE A 303 -2.36 -20.99 16.10
C ILE A 303 -3.69 -20.43 16.64
N ILE A 304 -3.77 -20.22 17.95
CA ILE A 304 -4.98 -19.78 18.65
C ILE A 304 -4.86 -18.33 19.08
N ALA A 305 -5.86 -17.51 18.74
CA ALA A 305 -5.96 -16.11 19.17
C ALA A 305 -6.18 -15.99 20.68
N LEU A 306 -5.41 -15.12 21.34
CA LEU A 306 -5.46 -14.89 22.79
C LEU A 306 -6.43 -13.78 23.21
N ASP A 307 -6.84 -12.95 22.26
CA ASP A 307 -7.74 -11.80 22.45
C ASP A 307 -8.64 -11.63 21.22
N ASP A 308 -9.58 -10.70 21.28
CA ASP A 308 -10.32 -10.26 20.10
C ASP A 308 -9.45 -9.27 19.30
N LEU A 309 -9.18 -9.61 18.05
CA LEU A 309 -8.24 -8.91 17.19
C LEU A 309 -8.92 -8.47 15.90
N SER A 310 -8.56 -7.32 15.34
CA SER A 310 -8.81 -7.06 13.92
C SER A 310 -7.56 -7.39 13.11
N CYS A 311 -7.74 -7.95 11.92
CA CYS A 311 -6.67 -8.28 10.98
C CYS A 311 -6.77 -7.39 9.73
N PHE A 312 -5.65 -7.06 9.09
CA PHE A 312 -5.65 -6.42 7.77
C PHE A 312 -4.41 -6.80 6.96
N MET A 313 -4.45 -6.60 5.64
CA MET A 313 -3.42 -7.01 4.67
C MET A 313 -3.11 -8.52 4.62
N ALA A 314 -4.02 -9.37 5.12
CA ALA A 314 -3.93 -10.80 4.87
C ALA A 314 -4.12 -11.08 3.37
N THR A 315 -3.34 -12.02 2.84
CA THR A 315 -3.40 -12.44 1.44
C THR A 315 -3.22 -13.95 1.32
N GLN A 316 -3.76 -14.55 0.27
CA GLN A 316 -3.45 -15.92 -0.18
C GLN A 316 -2.21 -15.98 -1.09
N ARG A 317 -1.64 -14.84 -1.50
CA ARG A 317 -0.42 -14.81 -2.31
C ARG A 317 0.80 -15.13 -1.45
N ILE A 318 1.21 -16.39 -1.48
CA ILE A 318 2.36 -16.93 -0.71
C ILE A 318 3.64 -16.11 -0.94
N ASP A 319 3.90 -15.67 -2.17
CA ASP A 319 5.10 -14.91 -2.51
C ASP A 319 5.14 -13.56 -1.80
N ILE A 320 4.00 -12.87 -1.67
CA ILE A 320 3.89 -11.60 -0.94
C ILE A 320 3.90 -11.85 0.58
N ALA A 321 3.17 -12.86 1.03
CA ALA A 321 3.07 -13.22 2.44
C ALA A 321 4.44 -13.55 3.07
N LEU A 322 5.30 -14.24 2.31
CA LEU A 322 6.65 -14.61 2.76
C LEU A 322 7.72 -13.53 2.54
N SER A 323 7.57 -12.66 1.53
CA SER A 323 8.57 -11.61 1.24
C SER A 323 8.34 -10.31 2.01
N ASP A 324 7.10 -10.04 2.45
CA ASP A 324 6.75 -8.83 3.17
C ASP A 324 6.20 -9.13 4.57
N CYS A 325 4.93 -9.53 4.66
CA CYS A 325 4.28 -9.92 5.91
C CYS A 325 3.08 -10.82 5.64
N LEU A 326 2.73 -11.66 6.62
CA LEU A 326 1.53 -12.48 6.54
C LEU A 326 0.26 -11.63 6.65
N PHE A 327 0.26 -10.71 7.62
CA PHE A 327 -0.81 -9.76 7.90
C PHE A 327 -0.39 -8.79 9.02
N TYR A 328 -1.23 -7.80 9.30
CA TYR A 328 -1.12 -6.93 10.46
C TYR A 328 -2.29 -7.17 11.41
N LEU A 329 -2.05 -6.95 12.71
CA LEU A 329 -3.05 -7.06 13.77
C LEU A 329 -3.29 -5.70 14.44
N LEU A 330 -4.52 -5.51 14.88
CA LEU A 330 -4.96 -4.42 15.73
C LEU A 330 -5.66 -5.02 16.94
N ARG A 331 -5.44 -4.47 18.13
CA ARG A 331 -6.27 -4.79 19.29
C ARG A 331 -7.56 -3.98 19.18
N GLU A 332 -8.70 -4.66 19.31
CA GLU A 332 -9.96 -3.95 19.48
C GLU A 332 -10.03 -3.41 20.91
N TYR A 333 -9.91 -2.10 21.07
CA TYR A 333 -10.28 -1.46 22.33
C TYR A 333 -11.81 -1.54 22.44
N ARG A 334 -12.31 -2.43 23.31
CA ARG A 334 -13.72 -2.47 23.70
C ARG A 334 -14.10 -1.27 24.55
#